data_AF-A0A411Z272-F1
#
_entry.id   AF-A0A411Z272-F1
#
_cell.length_a   1.000
_cell.length_b   1.000
_cell.length_c   1.000
_cell.angle_alpha   90.00
_cell.angle_beta   90.00
_cell.angle_gamma   90.00
#
_symmetry.space_group_name_H-M   'P 1'
#
loop_
_entity.id
_entity.type
_entity.pdbx_description
1 polymer ?
#
loop_
_entity_poly.entity_id
_entity_poly.type
_entity_poly.pdbx_seq_one_letter_code
_entity_poly.pdbx_strand_id
1 'polypeptide(L)'
;MAATTKSGLTSTTSIVAVAAVVGWIGTIYFFTQQRNTAAQLETVVAQSGTLQRDLEAQRAAAGTLAELDASIARLAPEVEEATAQRASVQTELDELMARRDAAQAALTGLEAEQEAGRAALAEVEAQVAPLREELAGYEQRRAELESQVATQTEEMAAVGTRLEEARAREAEVRQTLADLTTETATLSETAAETEARLQTALQEAASVEETTAQTREEAIRLEDQSRGLTEEIARLTQVQSTLTEDVAAIQAQREERQAVLSQLTEDVSARSQDLVRIERQLTEQMAAQTALIADETQAFARTAAQQSPEAEGGTEAAGAEESAAAPDQQEAADPSTAEAAQGGAAEEASPEAEAAAGETGAPVQDGAADQTAADPAPEQAGVAPKVNALEPGQYEAEGMTLTLADGGAFELVSDAQTLAGQYSLQDGVLRLEAAEGGDNTALPLECEVAAGAEGGFEVPADQAACALLAGRSFSAAQN
;
A
#
# COMPACT_ATOMS: atom_id res chain seq x y z
N MET A 1 65.66 -56.01 -110.87
CA MET A 1 66.38 -56.70 -111.97
C MET A 1 65.41 -57.64 -112.67
N ALA A 2 64.91 -57.23 -113.83
CA ALA A 2 64.43 -58.15 -114.85
C ALA A 2 65.64 -58.83 -115.48
N ALA A 3 65.55 -60.12 -115.75
CA ALA A 3 66.53 -60.79 -116.59
C ALA A 3 66.22 -60.49 -118.07
N THR A 4 67.22 -60.14 -118.88
CA THR A 4 67.77 -61.06 -119.90
C THR A 4 68.69 -60.37 -120.91
N THR A 5 69.71 -61.14 -121.25
CA THR A 5 70.81 -61.00 -122.21
C THR A 5 70.33 -60.97 -123.67
N LYS A 6 71.04 -60.27 -124.56
CA LYS A 6 70.96 -60.47 -126.03
C LYS A 6 72.32 -60.24 -126.68
N SER A 7 72.87 -61.30 -127.30
CA SER A 7 73.98 -61.22 -128.25
C SER A 7 73.57 -62.04 -129.48
N GLY A 8 73.72 -61.46 -130.66
CA GLY A 8 73.47 -62.11 -131.94
C GLY A 8 74.57 -61.70 -132.90
N LEU A 9 75.25 -62.69 -133.48
CA LEU A 9 76.16 -62.52 -134.61
C LEU A 9 75.71 -63.42 -135.75
N THR A 10 75.59 -62.81 -136.92
CA THR A 10 75.02 -63.29 -138.17
C THR A 10 76.02 -64.07 -139.03
N SER A 11 75.48 -65.11 -139.67
CA SER A 11 75.97 -65.79 -140.88
C SER A 11 76.22 -64.81 -142.04
N THR A 12 77.18 -65.11 -142.94
CA THR A 12 76.90 -65.40 -144.37
C THR A 12 78.14 -65.65 -145.26
N THR A 13 78.03 -66.71 -146.06
CA THR A 13 78.41 -66.88 -147.50
C THR A 13 79.88 -66.94 -147.96
N SER A 14 80.26 -68.02 -148.67
CA SER A 14 80.44 -68.00 -150.15
C SER A 14 81.09 -69.27 -150.77
N ILE A 15 80.43 -69.77 -151.84
CA ILE A 15 80.96 -70.17 -153.17
C ILE A 15 81.76 -71.49 -153.36
N VAL A 16 81.03 -72.50 -153.87
CA VAL A 16 81.23 -73.33 -155.11
C VAL A 16 82.65 -73.54 -155.67
N ALA A 17 83.13 -74.79 -155.68
CA ALA A 17 84.00 -75.35 -156.74
C ALA A 17 84.11 -76.91 -156.69
N VAL A 18 84.18 -77.51 -157.89
CA VAL A 18 84.72 -78.86 -158.23
C VAL A 18 83.76 -80.08 -158.21
N ALA A 19 83.10 -80.28 -159.36
CA ALA A 19 82.28 -81.42 -159.73
C ALA A 19 83.07 -82.58 -160.40
N ALA A 20 84.13 -83.12 -159.77
CA ALA A 20 84.96 -84.17 -160.39
C ALA A 20 85.36 -85.37 -159.49
N VAL A 21 84.77 -85.54 -158.30
CA VAL A 21 85.10 -86.64 -157.35
C VAL A 21 83.89 -87.51 -156.97
N VAL A 22 82.72 -87.27 -157.60
CA VAL A 22 81.43 -87.90 -157.28
C VAL A 22 81.38 -89.41 -157.58
N GLY A 23 82.38 -89.97 -158.27
CA GLY A 23 82.43 -91.39 -158.66
C GLY A 23 83.07 -92.37 -157.65
N TRP A 24 83.78 -91.90 -156.61
CA TRP A 24 84.53 -92.79 -155.70
C TRP A 24 84.24 -92.60 -154.18
N ILE A 25 83.33 -91.70 -153.78
CA ILE A 25 82.98 -91.45 -152.36
C ILE A 25 81.61 -92.03 -151.92
N GLY A 26 80.80 -92.54 -152.86
CA GLY A 26 79.48 -93.11 -152.54
C GLY A 26 79.49 -94.40 -151.71
N THR A 27 80.59 -95.16 -151.67
CA THR A 27 80.67 -96.45 -150.96
C THR A 27 81.27 -96.36 -149.56
N ILE A 28 81.87 -95.23 -149.18
CA ILE A 28 82.41 -95.02 -147.81
C ILE A 28 81.37 -94.35 -146.89
N TYR A 29 80.38 -93.62 -147.42
CA TYR A 29 79.43 -92.85 -146.60
C TYR A 29 78.26 -93.70 -146.01
N PHE A 30 77.87 -94.80 -146.66
CA PHE A 30 76.74 -95.60 -146.21
C PHE A 30 77.03 -96.47 -144.98
N PHE A 31 78.30 -96.86 -144.78
CA PHE A 31 78.68 -97.76 -143.68
C PHE A 31 78.91 -97.04 -142.33
N THR A 32 79.12 -95.72 -142.34
CA THR A 32 79.25 -94.90 -141.12
C THR A 32 77.91 -94.33 -140.62
N GLN A 33 76.88 -94.25 -141.47
CA GLN A 33 75.58 -93.68 -141.09
C GLN A 33 74.67 -94.66 -140.32
N GLN A 34 74.91 -95.98 -140.44
CA GLN A 34 74.12 -97.00 -139.73
C GLN A 34 74.50 -97.16 -138.25
N ARG A 35 75.66 -96.67 -137.80
CA ARG A 35 76.07 -96.72 -136.38
C ARG A 35 75.58 -95.55 -135.53
N ASN A 36 75.13 -94.45 -136.14
CA ASN A 36 74.65 -93.27 -135.42
C ASN A 36 73.14 -93.27 -135.11
N THR A 37 72.34 -94.17 -135.70
CA THR A 37 70.88 -94.23 -135.45
C THR A 37 70.52 -94.96 -134.14
N ALA A 38 71.36 -95.88 -133.66
CA ALA A 38 71.14 -96.57 -132.38
C ALA A 38 71.33 -95.64 -131.17
N ALA A 39 72.33 -94.76 -131.21
CA ALA A 39 72.57 -93.78 -130.14
C ALA A 39 71.49 -92.69 -130.06
N GLN A 40 70.83 -92.37 -131.18
CA GLN A 40 69.73 -91.39 -131.21
C GLN A 40 68.41 -91.94 -130.65
N LEU A 41 68.12 -93.25 -130.79
CA LEU A 41 66.92 -93.82 -130.18
C LEU A 41 67.01 -93.89 -128.64
N GLU A 42 68.19 -94.20 -128.09
CA GLU A 42 68.39 -94.26 -126.64
C GLU A 42 68.27 -92.87 -125.99
N THR A 43 68.76 -91.83 -126.66
CA THR A 43 68.61 -90.43 -126.20
C THR A 43 67.17 -89.93 -126.34
N VAL A 44 66.43 -90.31 -127.38
CA VAL A 44 65.01 -89.92 -127.53
C VAL A 44 64.11 -90.65 -126.52
N VAL A 45 64.36 -91.93 -126.24
CA VAL A 45 63.63 -92.66 -125.20
C VAL A 45 63.95 -92.10 -123.81
N ALA A 46 65.21 -91.78 -123.53
CA ALA A 46 65.60 -91.09 -122.30
C ALA A 46 64.94 -89.70 -122.18
N GLN A 47 64.86 -88.93 -123.27
CA GLN A 47 64.19 -87.63 -123.32
C GLN A 47 62.67 -87.74 -123.11
N SER A 48 62.02 -88.75 -123.68
CA SER A 48 60.58 -89.00 -123.47
C SER A 48 60.29 -89.40 -122.03
N GLY A 49 61.13 -90.23 -121.42
CA GLY A 49 61.02 -90.61 -120.02
C GLY A 49 61.27 -89.45 -119.05
N THR A 50 62.15 -88.50 -119.41
CA THR A 50 62.32 -87.26 -118.63
C THR A 50 61.13 -86.32 -118.79
N LEU A 51 60.60 -86.13 -120.00
CA LEU A 51 59.42 -85.28 -120.23
C LEU A 51 58.17 -85.83 -119.54
N GLN A 52 58.00 -87.15 -119.49
CA GLN A 52 56.89 -87.78 -118.79
C GLN A 52 57.02 -87.64 -117.27
N ARG A 53 58.23 -87.81 -116.72
CA ARG A 53 58.53 -87.52 -115.30
C ARG A 53 58.36 -86.04 -114.97
N ASP A 54 58.74 -85.14 -115.87
CA ASP A 54 58.54 -83.70 -115.70
C ASP A 54 57.05 -83.33 -115.75
N LEU A 55 56.24 -83.99 -116.61
CA LEU A 55 54.79 -83.80 -116.65
C LEU A 55 54.08 -84.37 -115.41
N GLU A 56 54.52 -85.51 -114.91
CA GLU A 56 54.02 -86.09 -113.65
C GLU A 56 54.44 -85.24 -112.45
N ALA A 57 55.67 -84.72 -112.43
CA ALA A 57 56.14 -83.76 -111.43
C ALA A 57 55.39 -82.43 -111.52
N GLN A 58 55.08 -81.93 -112.72
CA GLN A 58 54.25 -80.73 -112.92
C GLN A 58 52.80 -80.96 -112.50
N ARG A 59 52.21 -82.13 -112.78
CA ARG A 59 50.86 -82.49 -112.30
C ARG A 59 50.82 -82.67 -110.79
N ALA A 60 51.85 -83.29 -110.19
CA ALA A 60 51.98 -83.39 -108.75
C ALA A 60 52.17 -82.01 -108.10
N ALA A 61 53.00 -81.14 -108.69
CA ALA A 61 53.18 -79.75 -108.26
C ALA A 61 51.87 -78.94 -108.39
N ALA A 62 51.11 -79.13 -109.47
CA ALA A 62 49.80 -78.51 -109.65
C ALA A 62 48.77 -79.03 -108.63
N GLY A 63 48.81 -80.32 -108.29
CA GLY A 63 48.01 -80.91 -107.21
C GLY A 63 48.37 -80.35 -105.82
N THR A 64 49.66 -80.17 -105.53
CA THR A 64 50.09 -79.51 -104.29
C THR A 64 49.71 -78.03 -104.25
N LEU A 65 49.74 -77.33 -105.38
CA LEU A 65 49.28 -75.95 -105.47
C LEU A 65 47.77 -75.84 -105.24
N ALA A 66 46.97 -76.76 -105.78
CA ALA A 66 45.53 -76.81 -105.54
C ALA A 66 45.18 -77.11 -104.06
N GLU A 67 45.93 -78.00 -103.40
CA GLU A 67 45.78 -78.27 -101.96
C GLU A 67 46.20 -77.08 -101.10
N LEU A 68 47.27 -76.37 -101.49
CA LEU A 68 47.69 -75.13 -100.84
C LEU A 68 46.63 -74.03 -101.04
N ASP A 69 46.07 -73.86 -102.23
CA ASP A 69 44.98 -72.91 -102.50
C ASP A 69 43.72 -73.24 -101.70
N ALA A 70 43.36 -74.53 -101.59
CA ALA A 70 42.26 -74.98 -100.74
C ALA A 70 42.54 -74.70 -99.25
N SER A 71 43.79 -74.86 -98.80
CA SER A 71 44.22 -74.52 -97.44
C SER A 71 44.18 -73.01 -97.19
N ILE A 72 44.62 -72.20 -98.15
CA ILE A 72 44.54 -70.73 -98.11
C ILE A 72 43.07 -70.27 -98.09
N ALA A 73 42.22 -70.86 -98.94
CA ALA A 73 40.79 -70.55 -98.98
C ALA A 73 40.07 -70.92 -97.67
N ARG A 74 40.53 -71.96 -96.97
CA ARG A 74 40.03 -72.35 -95.65
C ARG A 74 40.55 -71.47 -94.51
N LEU A 75 41.82 -71.06 -94.56
CA LEU A 75 42.44 -70.23 -93.53
C LEU A 75 42.05 -68.75 -93.64
N ALA A 76 41.72 -68.26 -94.85
CA ALA A 76 41.27 -66.89 -95.07
C ALA A 76 40.10 -66.46 -94.16
N PRO A 77 38.99 -67.21 -94.05
CA PRO A 77 37.90 -66.85 -93.13
C PRO A 77 38.31 -66.96 -91.66
N GLU A 78 39.20 -67.89 -91.28
CA GLU A 78 39.71 -67.99 -89.90
C GLU A 78 40.55 -66.75 -89.52
N VAL A 79 41.36 -66.22 -90.45
CA VAL A 79 42.12 -64.99 -90.24
C VAL A 79 41.20 -63.77 -90.16
N GLU A 80 40.16 -63.71 -90.99
CA GLU A 80 39.15 -62.64 -90.94
C GLU A 80 38.38 -62.67 -89.62
N GLU A 81 37.95 -63.85 -89.17
CA GLU A 81 37.29 -64.05 -87.88
C GLU A 81 38.21 -63.67 -86.71
N ALA A 82 39.46 -64.13 -86.69
CA ALA A 82 40.42 -63.76 -85.65
C ALA A 82 40.70 -62.25 -85.63
N THR A 83 40.71 -61.60 -86.79
CA THR A 83 40.87 -60.14 -86.90
C THR A 83 39.65 -59.41 -86.35
N ALA A 84 38.44 -59.91 -86.65
CA ALA A 84 37.20 -59.38 -86.10
C ALA A 84 37.11 -59.57 -84.57
N GLN A 85 37.46 -60.75 -84.06
CA GLN A 85 37.52 -61.03 -82.62
C GLN A 85 38.54 -60.12 -81.93
N ARG A 86 39.72 -59.93 -82.52
CA ARG A 86 40.72 -59.00 -81.99
C ARG A 86 40.19 -57.56 -81.95
N ALA A 87 39.49 -57.11 -82.98
CA ALA A 87 38.89 -55.77 -83.01
C ALA A 87 37.80 -55.63 -81.93
N SER A 88 36.99 -56.67 -81.71
CA SER A 88 35.98 -56.71 -80.64
C SER A 88 36.63 -56.63 -79.25
N VAL A 89 37.63 -57.47 -78.98
CA VAL A 89 38.36 -57.47 -77.70
C VAL A 89 39.07 -56.15 -77.47
N GLN A 90 39.62 -55.53 -78.53
CA GLN A 90 40.22 -54.20 -78.42
C GLN A 90 39.19 -53.15 -78.00
N THR A 91 37.98 -53.20 -78.58
CA THR A 91 36.88 -52.31 -78.22
C THR A 91 36.43 -52.51 -76.77
N GLU A 92 36.28 -53.76 -76.34
CA GLU A 92 35.94 -54.10 -74.95
C GLU A 92 37.02 -53.64 -73.95
N LEU A 93 38.29 -53.79 -74.31
CA LEU A 93 39.41 -53.31 -73.50
C LEU A 93 39.37 -51.79 -73.34
N ASP A 94 39.15 -51.06 -74.44
CA ASP A 94 39.04 -49.60 -74.43
C ASP A 94 37.84 -49.14 -73.57
N GLU A 95 36.70 -49.84 -73.65
CA GLU A 95 35.54 -49.57 -72.80
C GLU A 95 35.81 -49.85 -71.31
N LEU A 96 36.42 -50.99 -70.99
CA LEU A 96 36.79 -51.35 -69.61
C LEU A 96 37.80 -50.36 -69.03
N MET A 97 38.75 -49.89 -69.83
CA MET A 97 39.68 -48.84 -69.43
C MET A 97 38.95 -47.54 -69.10
N ALA A 98 38.01 -47.11 -69.95
CA ALA A 98 37.19 -45.92 -69.69
C ALA A 98 36.32 -46.07 -68.42
N ARG A 99 35.70 -47.25 -68.21
CA ARG A 99 34.93 -47.54 -67.00
C ARG A 99 35.81 -47.51 -65.75
N ARG A 100 37.04 -48.03 -65.82
CA ARG A 100 38.01 -47.98 -64.71
C ARG A 100 38.44 -46.56 -64.39
N ASP A 101 38.72 -45.73 -65.40
CA ASP A 101 39.09 -44.32 -65.19
C ASP A 101 37.92 -43.53 -64.58
N ALA A 102 36.69 -43.76 -65.04
CA ALA A 102 35.49 -43.15 -64.47
C ALA A 102 35.24 -43.59 -63.01
N ALA A 103 35.40 -44.88 -62.71
CA ALA A 103 35.28 -45.39 -61.35
C ALA A 103 36.37 -44.83 -60.42
N GLN A 104 37.59 -44.66 -60.92
CA GLN A 104 38.69 -44.07 -60.16
C GLN A 104 38.43 -42.58 -59.87
N ALA A 105 37.91 -41.83 -60.84
CA ALA A 105 37.48 -40.44 -60.63
C ALA A 105 36.33 -40.34 -59.61
N ALA A 106 35.33 -41.23 -59.69
CA ALA A 106 34.23 -41.27 -58.74
C ALA A 106 34.72 -41.57 -57.31
N LEU A 107 35.68 -42.50 -57.16
CA LEU A 107 36.29 -42.82 -55.87
C LEU A 107 37.01 -41.59 -55.27
N THR A 108 37.79 -40.87 -56.07
CA THR A 108 38.44 -39.63 -55.60
C THR A 108 37.43 -38.54 -55.21
N GLY A 109 36.29 -38.47 -55.90
CA GLY A 109 35.19 -37.55 -55.54
C GLY A 109 34.54 -37.91 -54.20
N LEU A 110 34.23 -39.19 -54.00
CA LEU A 110 33.67 -39.70 -52.74
C LEU A 110 34.63 -39.53 -51.55
N GLU A 111 35.94 -39.71 -51.77
CA GLU A 111 36.94 -39.44 -50.74
C GLU A 111 36.96 -37.96 -50.34
N ALA A 112 36.90 -37.04 -51.31
CA ALA A 112 36.82 -35.61 -51.03
C ALA A 112 35.51 -35.21 -50.31
N GLU A 113 34.37 -35.77 -50.72
CA GLU A 113 33.09 -35.57 -50.03
C GLU A 113 33.12 -36.10 -48.59
N GLN A 114 33.75 -37.25 -48.36
CA GLN A 114 33.91 -37.82 -47.03
C GLN A 114 34.78 -36.92 -46.14
N GLU A 115 35.90 -36.39 -46.65
CA GLU A 115 36.75 -35.46 -45.93
C GLU A 115 36.01 -34.16 -45.60
N ALA A 116 35.27 -33.60 -46.56
CA ALA A 116 34.43 -32.42 -46.34
C ALA A 116 33.34 -32.67 -45.29
N GLY A 117 32.68 -33.83 -45.34
CA GLY A 117 31.68 -34.23 -44.35
C GLY A 117 32.27 -34.39 -42.93
N ARG A 118 33.47 -34.97 -42.81
CA ARG A 118 34.19 -35.06 -41.53
C ARG A 118 34.57 -33.68 -40.99
N ALA A 119 35.03 -32.78 -41.85
CA ALA A 119 35.36 -31.41 -41.46
C ALA A 119 34.10 -30.65 -40.99
N ALA A 120 32.99 -30.78 -41.70
CA ALA A 120 31.72 -30.18 -41.32
C ALA A 120 31.19 -30.73 -39.98
N LEU A 121 31.33 -32.03 -39.73
CA LEU A 121 30.95 -32.63 -38.44
C LEU A 121 31.81 -32.05 -37.29
N ALA A 122 33.13 -31.99 -37.47
CA ALA A 122 34.04 -31.46 -36.46
C ALA A 122 33.74 -29.98 -36.16
N GLU A 123 33.39 -29.20 -37.17
CA GLU A 123 32.98 -27.80 -37.02
C GLU A 123 31.67 -27.68 -36.23
N VAL A 124 30.65 -28.48 -36.55
CA VAL A 124 29.39 -28.49 -35.79
C VAL A 124 29.63 -28.93 -34.34
N GLU A 125 30.44 -29.95 -34.11
CA GLU A 125 30.82 -30.38 -32.76
C GLU A 125 31.53 -29.27 -31.98
N ALA A 126 32.42 -28.51 -32.64
CA ALA A 126 33.10 -27.36 -32.07
C ALA A 126 32.14 -26.20 -31.73
N GLN A 127 31.08 -25.99 -32.51
CA GLN A 127 30.06 -24.98 -32.24
C GLN A 127 29.08 -25.39 -31.13
N VAL A 128 28.75 -26.68 -31.01
CA VAL A 128 27.80 -27.16 -30.00
C VAL A 128 28.43 -27.19 -28.60
N ALA A 129 29.74 -27.41 -28.48
CA ALA A 129 30.45 -27.40 -27.20
C ALA A 129 30.24 -26.11 -26.37
N PRO A 130 30.50 -24.89 -26.88
CA PRO A 130 30.27 -23.66 -26.13
C PRO A 130 28.79 -23.41 -25.83
N LEU A 131 27.87 -23.76 -26.75
CA LEU A 131 26.43 -23.61 -26.49
C LEU A 131 25.95 -24.47 -25.31
N ARG A 132 26.50 -25.68 -25.15
CA ARG A 132 26.20 -26.53 -23.98
C ARG A 132 26.74 -25.93 -22.69
N GLU A 133 27.92 -25.30 -22.73
CA GLU A 133 28.50 -24.62 -21.57
C GLU A 133 27.69 -23.36 -21.21
N GLU A 134 27.29 -22.56 -22.20
CA GLU A 134 26.40 -21.40 -22.00
C GLU A 134 25.07 -21.83 -21.38
N LEU A 135 24.44 -22.90 -21.88
CA LEU A 135 23.21 -23.44 -21.34
C LEU A 135 23.37 -23.85 -19.87
N ALA A 136 24.44 -24.58 -19.53
CA ALA A 136 24.75 -24.93 -18.15
C ALA A 136 24.95 -23.67 -17.27
N GLY A 137 25.58 -22.63 -17.82
CA GLY A 137 25.75 -21.34 -17.14
C GLY A 137 24.43 -20.58 -16.95
N TYR A 138 23.47 -20.67 -17.88
CA TYR A 138 22.13 -20.12 -17.71
C TYR A 138 21.32 -20.89 -16.66
N GLU A 139 21.39 -22.21 -16.66
CA GLU A 139 20.72 -23.05 -15.67
C GLU A 139 21.25 -22.79 -14.25
N GLN A 140 22.56 -22.65 -14.09
CA GLN A 140 23.16 -22.28 -12.80
C GLN A 140 22.72 -20.88 -12.35
N ARG A 141 22.73 -19.88 -13.25
CA ARG A 141 22.25 -18.53 -12.93
C ARG A 141 20.77 -18.51 -12.57
N ARG A 142 19.95 -19.33 -13.24
CA ARG A 142 18.52 -19.47 -12.92
C ARG A 142 18.33 -20.04 -11.51
N ALA A 143 19.03 -21.12 -11.17
CA ALA A 143 18.95 -21.72 -9.83
C ALA A 143 19.39 -20.75 -8.72
N GLU A 144 20.44 -19.96 -8.98
CA GLU A 144 20.89 -18.92 -8.06
C GLU A 144 19.84 -17.80 -7.89
N LEU A 145 19.25 -17.32 -8.98
CA LEU A 145 18.18 -16.32 -8.92
C LEU A 145 16.94 -16.83 -8.21
N GLU A 146 16.54 -18.08 -8.45
CA GLU A 146 15.42 -18.72 -7.74
C GLU A 146 15.68 -18.78 -6.22
N SER A 147 16.91 -19.09 -5.81
CA SER A 147 17.34 -19.08 -4.40
C SER A 147 17.30 -17.68 -3.78
N GLN A 148 17.76 -16.66 -4.52
CA GLN A 148 17.71 -15.27 -4.07
C GLN A 148 16.28 -14.77 -3.91
N VAL A 149 15.39 -15.09 -4.86
CA VAL A 149 13.97 -14.74 -4.79
C VAL A 149 13.30 -15.40 -3.58
N ALA A 150 13.59 -16.68 -3.32
CA ALA A 150 13.10 -17.38 -2.14
C ALA A 150 13.55 -16.68 -0.84
N THR A 151 14.84 -16.35 -0.75
CA THR A 151 15.43 -15.65 0.41
C THR A 151 14.79 -14.27 0.62
N GLN A 152 14.66 -13.47 -0.44
CA GLN A 152 14.02 -12.14 -0.36
C GLN A 152 12.54 -12.24 0.05
N THR A 153 11.83 -13.26 -0.42
CA THR A 153 10.44 -13.50 -0.05
C THR A 153 10.32 -13.81 1.45
N GLU A 154 11.22 -14.63 2.00
CA GLU A 154 11.28 -14.91 3.45
C GLU A 154 11.63 -13.64 4.25
N GLU A 155 12.58 -12.83 3.78
CA GLU A 155 12.93 -11.55 4.42
C GLU A 155 11.73 -10.58 4.43
N MET A 156 11.00 -10.46 3.34
CA MET A 156 9.79 -9.62 3.26
C MET A 156 8.69 -10.12 4.20
N ALA A 157 8.48 -11.43 4.30
CA ALA A 157 7.54 -12.01 5.26
C ALA A 157 7.96 -11.73 6.71
N ALA A 158 9.25 -11.81 7.02
CA ALA A 158 9.79 -11.49 8.33
C ALA A 158 9.65 -9.99 8.67
N VAL A 159 9.89 -9.10 7.71
CA VAL A 159 9.65 -7.65 7.86
C VAL A 159 8.17 -7.36 8.08
N GLY A 160 7.28 -8.01 7.33
CA GLY A 160 5.83 -7.92 7.52
C GLY A 160 5.41 -8.27 8.94
N THR A 161 5.89 -9.40 9.46
CA THR A 161 5.61 -9.85 10.84
C THR A 161 6.12 -8.85 11.87
N ARG A 162 7.34 -8.32 11.69
CA ARG A 162 7.90 -7.30 12.60
C ARG A 162 7.10 -5.99 12.58
N LEU A 163 6.59 -5.59 11.41
CA LEU A 163 5.76 -4.39 11.28
C LEU A 163 4.40 -4.56 11.97
N GLU A 164 3.77 -5.73 11.82
CA GLU A 164 2.53 -6.07 12.54
C GLU A 164 2.73 -6.04 14.06
N GLU A 165 3.82 -6.66 14.55
CA GLU A 165 4.17 -6.64 15.97
C GLU A 165 4.45 -5.21 16.47
N ALA A 166 5.17 -4.39 15.70
CA ALA A 166 5.43 -3.00 16.04
C ALA A 166 4.13 -2.17 16.14
N ARG A 167 3.19 -2.36 15.21
CA ARG A 167 1.87 -1.71 15.26
C ARG A 167 1.04 -2.15 16.47
N ALA A 168 1.09 -3.44 16.83
CA ALA A 168 0.42 -3.94 18.03
C ALA A 168 1.00 -3.30 19.30
N ARG A 169 2.33 -3.24 19.43
CA ARG A 169 3.02 -2.56 20.54
C ARG A 169 2.70 -1.07 20.59
N GLU A 170 2.62 -0.40 19.44
CA GLU A 170 2.23 1.01 19.39
C GLU A 170 0.80 1.23 19.90
N ALA A 171 -0.15 0.38 19.51
CA ALA A 171 -1.52 0.44 20.00
C ALA A 171 -1.60 0.23 21.53
N GLU A 172 -0.84 -0.73 22.07
CA GLU A 172 -0.74 -0.98 23.51
C GLU A 172 -0.16 0.22 24.28
N VAL A 173 0.89 0.85 23.75
CA VAL A 173 1.49 2.06 24.36
C VAL A 173 0.50 3.22 24.35
N ARG A 174 -0.25 3.42 23.26
CA ARG A 174 -1.29 4.47 23.19
C ARG A 174 -2.41 4.21 24.19
N GLN A 175 -2.86 2.97 24.35
CA GLN A 175 -3.85 2.59 25.35
C GLN A 175 -3.33 2.88 26.77
N THR A 176 -2.10 2.45 27.08
CA THR A 176 -1.47 2.70 28.39
C THR A 176 -1.37 4.19 28.69
N LEU A 177 -1.06 5.03 27.69
CA LEU A 177 -1.01 6.48 27.84
C LEU A 177 -2.39 7.08 28.14
N ALA A 178 -3.45 6.61 27.47
CA ALA A 178 -4.82 7.05 27.72
C ALA A 178 -5.28 6.68 29.15
N ASP A 179 -4.95 5.46 29.59
CA ASP A 179 -5.26 4.98 30.93
C ASP A 179 -4.54 5.82 32.00
N LEU A 180 -3.23 6.05 31.84
CA LEU A 180 -2.44 6.91 32.75
C LEU A 180 -2.95 8.35 32.79
N THR A 181 -3.43 8.89 31.66
CA THR A 181 -4.01 10.24 31.61
C THR A 181 -5.31 10.31 32.41
N THR A 182 -6.15 9.27 32.29
CA THR A 182 -7.41 9.14 33.05
C THR A 182 -7.14 8.99 34.55
N GLU A 183 -6.16 8.17 34.92
CA GLU A 183 -5.74 8.00 36.31
C GLU A 183 -5.22 9.31 36.90
N THR A 184 -4.42 10.06 36.14
CA THR A 184 -3.92 11.38 36.56
C THR A 184 -5.04 12.40 36.78
N ALA A 185 -6.05 12.43 35.90
CA ALA A 185 -7.22 13.29 36.07
C ALA A 185 -8.01 12.92 37.34
N THR A 186 -8.23 11.61 37.56
CA THR A 186 -8.94 11.09 38.74
C THR A 186 -8.19 11.40 40.04
N LEU A 187 -6.86 11.24 40.05
CA LEU A 187 -6.01 11.60 41.18
C LEU A 187 -6.04 13.11 41.46
N SER A 188 -6.06 13.94 40.42
CA SER A 188 -6.15 15.41 40.56
C SER A 188 -7.49 15.84 41.14
N GLU A 189 -8.60 15.22 40.70
CA GLU A 189 -9.93 15.44 41.26
C GLU A 189 -10.00 15.02 42.73
N THR A 190 -9.47 13.82 43.05
CA THR A 190 -9.40 13.31 44.42
C THR A 190 -8.58 14.26 45.30
N ALA A 191 -7.45 14.76 44.82
CA ALA A 191 -6.62 15.72 45.53
C ALA A 191 -7.40 17.02 45.84
N ALA A 192 -8.08 17.60 44.85
CA ALA A 192 -8.89 18.80 45.03
C ALA A 192 -10.05 18.57 46.02
N GLU A 193 -10.71 17.42 45.97
CA GLU A 193 -11.76 17.05 46.92
C GLU A 193 -11.21 16.93 48.35
N THR A 194 -10.04 16.31 48.53
CA THR A 194 -9.39 16.20 49.85
C THR A 194 -8.95 17.56 50.40
N GLU A 195 -8.46 18.46 49.54
CA GLU A 195 -8.11 19.83 49.94
C GLU A 195 -9.35 20.63 50.36
N ALA A 196 -10.44 20.51 49.60
CA ALA A 196 -11.72 21.14 49.96
C ALA A 196 -12.23 20.63 51.32
N ARG A 197 -12.21 19.31 51.55
CA ARG A 197 -12.56 18.71 52.85
C ARG A 197 -11.68 19.23 53.99
N LEU A 198 -10.37 19.38 53.74
CA LEU A 198 -9.44 19.93 54.72
C LEU A 198 -9.78 21.39 55.06
N GLN A 199 -10.07 22.23 54.07
CA GLN A 199 -10.47 23.62 54.30
C GLN A 199 -11.78 23.72 55.10
N THR A 200 -12.78 22.90 54.78
CA THR A 200 -14.02 22.80 55.57
C THR A 200 -13.74 22.39 57.01
N ALA A 201 -12.93 21.36 57.23
CA ALA A 201 -12.58 20.91 58.58
C ALA A 201 -11.84 21.99 59.39
N LEU A 202 -10.99 22.80 58.75
CA LEU A 202 -10.32 23.93 59.41
C LEU A 202 -11.30 25.06 59.77
N GLN A 203 -12.28 25.37 58.92
CA GLN A 203 -13.33 26.35 59.22
C GLN A 203 -14.23 25.88 60.37
N GLU A 204 -14.63 24.61 60.35
CA GLU A 204 -15.37 23.99 61.44
C GLU A 204 -14.57 24.05 62.75
N ALA A 205 -13.27 23.70 62.73
CA ALA A 205 -12.40 23.80 63.89
C ALA A 205 -12.32 25.23 64.45
N ALA A 206 -12.18 26.24 63.59
CA ALA A 206 -12.17 27.65 64.02
C ALA A 206 -13.52 28.07 64.65
N SER A 207 -14.64 27.64 64.08
CA SER A 207 -15.98 27.90 64.65
C SER A 207 -16.18 27.21 66.00
N VAL A 208 -15.64 26.01 66.18
CA VAL A 208 -15.66 25.28 67.46
C VAL A 208 -14.78 26.00 68.49
N GLU A 209 -13.63 26.52 68.11
CA GLU A 209 -12.79 27.33 69.00
C GLU A 209 -13.49 28.62 69.43
N GLU A 210 -14.15 29.32 68.50
CA GLU A 210 -14.93 30.54 68.79
C GLU A 210 -16.09 30.26 69.75
N THR A 211 -16.93 29.25 69.46
CA THR A 211 -18.04 28.85 70.34
C THR A 211 -17.55 28.41 71.71
N THR A 212 -16.40 27.74 71.78
CA THR A 212 -15.76 27.37 73.06
C THR A 212 -15.32 28.61 73.85
N ALA A 213 -14.78 29.64 73.18
CA ALA A 213 -14.41 30.90 73.82
C ALA A 213 -15.64 31.66 74.33
N GLN A 214 -16.70 31.76 73.53
CA GLN A 214 -17.98 32.38 73.91
C GLN A 214 -18.61 31.67 75.12
N THR A 215 -18.64 30.33 75.10
CA THR A 215 -19.19 29.54 76.23
C THR A 215 -18.41 29.76 77.52
N ARG A 216 -17.08 29.93 77.45
CA ARG A 216 -16.26 30.28 78.62
C ARG A 216 -16.56 31.67 79.15
N GLU A 217 -16.76 32.65 78.27
CA GLU A 217 -17.14 34.01 78.67
C GLU A 217 -18.52 34.05 79.34
N GLU A 218 -19.50 33.33 78.78
CA GLU A 218 -20.82 33.18 79.40
C GLU A 218 -20.75 32.51 80.77
N ALA A 219 -19.91 31.49 80.93
CA ALA A 219 -19.68 30.84 82.22
C ALA A 219 -19.12 31.81 83.26
N ILE A 220 -18.13 32.63 82.89
CA ILE A 220 -17.57 33.68 83.77
C ILE A 220 -18.66 34.70 84.14
N ARG A 221 -19.45 35.16 83.17
CA ARG A 221 -20.54 36.12 83.40
C ARG A 221 -21.60 35.56 84.35
N LEU A 222 -22.00 34.30 84.19
CA LEU A 222 -22.95 33.61 85.06
C LEU A 222 -22.38 33.44 86.48
N GLU A 223 -21.08 33.15 86.61
CA GLU A 223 -20.41 33.06 87.90
C GLU A 223 -20.41 34.42 88.62
N ASP A 224 -20.12 35.51 87.91
CA ASP A 224 -20.16 36.87 88.46
C ASP A 224 -21.59 37.28 88.86
N GLN A 225 -22.60 36.93 88.05
CA GLN A 225 -24.02 37.14 88.40
C GLN A 225 -24.41 36.37 89.67
N SER A 226 -23.98 35.11 89.80
CA SER A 226 -24.22 34.31 91.00
C SER A 226 -23.56 34.94 92.24
N ARG A 227 -22.33 35.45 92.10
CA ARG A 227 -21.63 36.14 93.19
C ARG A 227 -22.37 37.42 93.58
N GLY A 228 -22.77 38.25 92.61
CA GLY A 228 -23.55 39.46 92.83
C GLY A 228 -24.90 39.22 93.51
N LEU A 229 -25.66 38.20 93.05
CA LEU A 229 -26.92 37.81 93.69
C LEU A 229 -26.71 37.33 95.13
N THR A 230 -25.61 36.61 95.39
CA THR A 230 -25.27 36.16 96.75
C THR A 230 -24.96 37.33 97.68
N GLU A 231 -24.22 38.33 97.19
CA GLU A 231 -23.93 39.57 97.94
C GLU A 231 -25.20 40.39 98.18
N GLU A 232 -26.10 40.48 97.19
CA GLU A 232 -27.38 41.19 97.31
C GLU A 232 -28.32 40.50 98.31
N ILE A 233 -28.38 39.17 98.30
CA ILE A 233 -29.10 38.37 99.30
C ILE A 233 -28.51 38.64 100.70
N ALA A 234 -27.18 38.64 100.85
CA ALA A 234 -26.54 38.93 102.13
C ALA A 234 -26.90 40.34 102.62
N ARG A 235 -26.88 41.34 101.72
CA ARG A 235 -27.27 42.72 102.00
C ARG A 235 -28.74 42.84 102.39
N LEU A 236 -29.66 42.21 101.64
CA LEU A 236 -31.09 42.20 101.94
C LEU A 236 -31.39 41.50 103.26
N THR A 237 -30.68 40.41 103.56
CA THR A 237 -30.78 39.71 104.86
C THR A 237 -30.33 40.62 106.00
N GLN A 238 -29.24 41.36 105.80
CA GLN A 238 -28.79 42.33 106.80
C GLN A 238 -29.78 43.48 106.98
N VAL A 239 -30.31 44.06 105.89
CA VAL A 239 -31.37 45.07 105.95
C VAL A 239 -32.62 44.54 106.68
N GLN A 240 -33.03 43.30 106.41
CA GLN A 240 -34.14 42.65 107.12
C GLN A 240 -33.85 42.55 108.62
N SER A 241 -32.64 42.15 109.01
CA SER A 241 -32.25 42.08 110.43
C SER A 241 -32.33 43.44 111.12
N THR A 242 -31.81 44.50 110.49
CA THR A 242 -31.89 45.88 110.98
C THR A 242 -33.35 46.35 111.06
N LEU A 243 -34.16 46.12 110.02
CA LEU A 243 -35.58 46.48 110.07
C LEU A 243 -36.33 45.74 111.19
N THR A 244 -35.99 44.48 111.44
CA THR A 244 -36.61 43.68 112.50
C THR A 244 -36.23 44.25 113.87
N GLU A 245 -34.97 44.64 114.05
CA GLU A 245 -34.47 45.31 115.26
C GLU A 245 -35.13 46.69 115.45
N ASP A 246 -35.23 47.50 114.39
CA ASP A 246 -35.92 48.79 114.39
C ASP A 246 -37.40 48.65 114.75
N VAL A 247 -38.10 47.65 114.21
CA VAL A 247 -39.51 47.37 114.55
C VAL A 247 -39.63 46.96 116.02
N ALA A 248 -38.74 46.09 116.52
CA ALA A 248 -38.72 45.71 117.93
C ALA A 248 -38.48 46.93 118.84
N ALA A 249 -37.56 47.83 118.45
CA ALA A 249 -37.31 49.08 119.16
C ALA A 249 -38.52 50.04 119.14
N ILE A 250 -39.20 50.19 117.99
CA ILE A 250 -40.42 51.00 117.88
C ILE A 250 -41.56 50.40 118.71
N GLN A 251 -41.69 49.06 118.74
CA GLN A 251 -42.67 48.37 119.59
C GLN A 251 -42.38 48.62 121.07
N ALA A 252 -41.13 48.47 121.51
CA ALA A 252 -40.71 48.78 122.87
C ALA A 252 -40.99 50.26 123.22
N GLN A 253 -40.69 51.20 122.33
CA GLN A 253 -41.06 52.62 122.49
C GLN A 253 -42.57 52.85 122.57
N ARG A 254 -43.37 52.01 121.90
CA ARG A 254 -44.83 52.07 121.97
C ARG A 254 -45.33 51.56 123.32
N GLU A 255 -44.80 50.45 123.79
CA GLU A 255 -45.12 49.89 125.12
C GLU A 255 -44.70 50.86 126.22
N GLU A 256 -43.52 51.47 126.13
CA GLU A 256 -43.06 52.52 127.04
C GLU A 256 -44.00 53.73 127.00
N ARG A 257 -44.37 54.23 125.82
CA ARG A 257 -45.34 55.34 125.71
C ARG A 257 -46.72 54.97 126.24
N GLN A 258 -47.18 53.73 126.05
CA GLN A 258 -48.44 53.26 126.63
C GLN A 258 -48.36 53.15 128.15
N ALA A 259 -47.22 52.71 128.70
CA ALA A 259 -46.96 52.70 130.13
C ALA A 259 -46.91 54.12 130.72
N VAL A 260 -46.28 55.07 130.03
CA VAL A 260 -46.29 56.49 130.39
C VAL A 260 -47.70 57.06 130.31
N LEU A 261 -48.50 56.70 129.30
CA LEU A 261 -49.91 57.13 129.20
C LEU A 261 -50.76 56.52 130.33
N SER A 262 -50.56 55.25 130.70
CA SER A 262 -51.26 54.66 131.85
C SER A 262 -50.84 55.32 133.15
N GLN A 263 -49.55 55.60 133.33
CA GLN A 263 -49.03 56.29 134.50
C GLN A 263 -49.55 57.73 134.57
N LEU A 264 -49.61 58.45 133.45
CA LEU A 264 -50.19 59.80 133.38
C LEU A 264 -51.70 59.77 133.66
N THR A 265 -52.41 58.73 133.21
CA THR A 265 -53.83 58.53 133.53
C THR A 265 -54.02 58.24 135.02
N GLU A 266 -53.14 57.44 135.61
CA GLU A 266 -53.11 57.14 137.04
C GLU A 266 -52.78 58.39 137.87
N ASP A 267 -51.79 59.20 137.45
CA ASP A 267 -51.43 60.49 138.04
C ASP A 267 -52.55 61.53 137.90
N VAL A 268 -53.26 61.59 136.76
CA VAL A 268 -54.44 62.44 136.59
C VAL A 268 -55.57 61.97 137.51
N SER A 269 -55.74 60.65 137.67
CA SER A 269 -56.72 60.10 138.62
C SER A 269 -56.34 60.44 140.07
N ALA A 270 -55.06 60.34 140.44
CA ALA A 270 -54.55 60.66 141.76
C ALA A 270 -54.69 62.17 142.05
N ARG A 271 -54.33 63.03 141.08
CA ARG A 271 -54.54 64.48 141.17
C ARG A 271 -56.01 64.87 141.22
N SER A 272 -56.89 64.15 140.55
CA SER A 272 -58.34 64.38 140.66
C SER A 272 -58.87 64.00 142.05
N GLN A 273 -58.36 62.93 142.65
CA GLN A 273 -58.69 62.54 144.03
C GLN A 273 -58.08 63.51 145.06
N ASP A 274 -56.88 64.03 144.80
CA ASP A 274 -56.27 65.08 145.61
C ASP A 274 -57.02 66.41 145.48
N LEU A 275 -57.51 66.76 144.28
CA LEU A 275 -58.39 67.92 144.08
C LEU A 275 -59.69 67.78 144.87
N VAL A 276 -60.31 66.60 144.90
CA VAL A 276 -61.49 66.32 145.74
C VAL A 276 -61.16 66.40 147.24
N ARG A 277 -59.97 65.96 147.65
CA ARG A 277 -59.50 66.09 149.05
C ARG A 277 -59.28 67.56 149.44
N ILE A 278 -58.67 68.33 148.55
CA ILE A 278 -58.45 69.78 148.71
C ILE A 278 -59.79 70.52 148.71
N GLU A 279 -60.75 70.17 147.85
CA GLU A 279 -62.11 70.72 147.89
C GLU A 279 -62.80 70.43 149.22
N ARG A 280 -62.62 69.21 149.77
CA ARG A 280 -63.17 68.87 151.09
C ARG A 280 -62.55 69.72 152.20
N GLN A 281 -61.24 69.94 152.14
CA GLN A 281 -60.49 70.83 153.04
C GLN A 281 -60.94 72.29 152.90
N LEU A 282 -61.22 72.74 151.68
CA LEU A 282 -61.69 74.09 151.39
C LEU A 282 -63.13 74.31 151.87
N THR A 283 -64.00 73.29 151.78
CA THR A 283 -65.35 73.33 152.35
C THR A 283 -65.36 73.36 153.88
N GLU A 284 -64.44 72.66 154.54
CA GLU A 284 -64.28 72.72 156.01
C GLU A 284 -63.77 74.11 156.46
N GLN A 285 -62.90 74.75 155.66
CA GLN A 285 -62.36 76.07 155.98
C GLN A 285 -63.36 77.21 155.69
N MET A 286 -64.19 77.08 154.65
CA MET A 286 -65.27 78.04 154.36
C MET A 286 -66.42 77.93 155.36
N ALA A 287 -66.77 76.73 155.87
CA ALA A 287 -67.81 76.57 156.89
C ALA A 287 -67.48 77.27 158.24
N ALA A 288 -66.20 77.45 158.57
CA ALA A 288 -65.76 78.20 159.75
C ALA A 288 -65.82 79.73 159.57
N GLN A 289 -65.89 80.22 158.32
CA GLN A 289 -65.88 81.65 158.00
C GLN A 289 -67.30 82.19 157.68
N THR A 290 -68.24 81.33 157.29
CA THR A 290 -69.61 81.70 156.87
C THR A 290 -70.63 81.84 158.01
N ALA A 291 -70.26 81.59 159.28
CA ALA A 291 -71.15 81.81 160.44
C ALA A 291 -71.03 83.20 161.10
N LEU A 292 -70.11 84.06 160.64
CA LEU A 292 -69.87 85.40 161.23
C LEU A 292 -70.42 86.56 160.40
N ILE A 293 -70.99 86.29 159.22
CA ILE A 293 -71.63 87.31 158.35
C ILE A 293 -72.78 86.62 157.58
N ALA A 294 -73.71 85.95 158.26
CA ALA A 294 -75.02 86.58 158.48
C ALA A 294 -74.84 87.99 159.04
N ASP A 295 -75.01 89.01 158.19
CA ASP A 295 -75.80 90.22 158.46
C ASP A 295 -75.54 91.35 157.43
N GLU A 296 -75.22 91.03 156.17
CA GLU A 296 -75.34 92.03 155.09
C GLU A 296 -75.85 91.39 153.80
N THR A 297 -77.03 90.80 153.97
CA THR A 297 -78.06 90.70 152.96
C THR A 297 -78.06 91.86 151.96
N GLN A 298 -77.92 91.48 150.69
CA GLN A 298 -78.96 91.71 149.69
C GLN A 298 -79.38 93.16 149.43
N ALA A 299 -78.68 93.80 148.50
CA ALA A 299 -79.32 94.61 147.46
C ALA A 299 -78.41 94.68 146.22
N PHE A 300 -79.01 94.69 145.04
CA PHE A 300 -78.39 94.72 143.70
C PHE A 300 -77.98 93.41 143.03
N ALA A 301 -79.00 92.56 142.92
CA ALA A 301 -79.26 91.80 141.71
C ALA A 301 -79.55 92.69 140.47
N ARG A 302 -79.32 92.08 139.30
CA ARG A 302 -79.82 92.35 137.92
C ARG A 302 -78.93 93.27 137.07
N THR A 303 -78.37 92.84 135.91
CA THR A 303 -79.14 92.53 134.67
C THR A 303 -78.27 91.85 133.56
N ALA A 304 -78.88 90.92 132.80
CA ALA A 304 -78.71 90.49 131.38
C ALA A 304 -77.35 89.92 130.87
N ALA A 305 -77.29 88.68 130.33
CA ALA A 305 -77.75 88.18 129.01
C ALA A 305 -76.88 88.74 127.85
N GLN A 306 -76.50 88.07 126.76
CA GLN A 306 -76.86 86.81 126.09
C GLN A 306 -75.93 86.69 124.85
N GLN A 307 -75.85 85.48 124.26
CA GLN A 307 -75.64 85.19 122.82
C GLN A 307 -74.22 85.03 122.20
N SER A 308 -74.03 83.84 121.63
CA SER A 308 -73.25 83.37 120.45
C SER A 308 -73.57 84.18 119.16
N PRO A 309 -73.15 83.83 117.89
CA PRO A 309 -72.54 82.58 117.35
C PRO A 309 -71.51 82.74 116.18
N GLU A 310 -71.10 81.57 115.61
CA GLU A 310 -70.81 81.24 114.16
C GLU A 310 -69.74 82.06 113.37
N ALA A 311 -69.02 81.60 112.33
CA ALA A 311 -69.04 80.42 111.44
C ALA A 311 -67.78 80.40 110.51
N GLU A 312 -67.51 79.24 109.89
CA GLU A 312 -66.97 78.96 108.51
C GLU A 312 -65.55 79.42 108.08
N GLY A 313 -64.85 78.80 107.12
CA GLY A 313 -65.08 77.72 106.12
C GLY A 313 -63.76 77.45 105.34
N GLY A 314 -63.50 76.24 104.82
CA GLY A 314 -63.59 75.85 103.39
C GLY A 314 -62.21 75.84 102.69
N THR A 315 -61.81 75.02 101.69
CA THR A 315 -62.53 74.08 100.79
C THR A 315 -61.52 73.35 99.85
N GLU A 316 -61.86 72.10 99.43
CA GLU A 316 -61.84 71.46 98.07
C GLU A 316 -60.64 71.59 97.06
N ALA A 317 -60.37 70.74 96.04
CA ALA A 317 -60.94 69.55 95.35
C ALA A 317 -59.85 68.98 94.37
N ALA A 318 -59.72 67.66 94.09
CA ALA A 318 -60.24 66.78 93.00
C ALA A 318 -59.61 66.83 91.56
N GLY A 319 -59.37 65.62 90.98
CA GLY A 319 -59.25 65.24 89.53
C GLY A 319 -57.88 65.40 88.84
N ALA A 320 -57.47 64.74 87.74
CA ALA A 320 -57.83 63.55 86.93
C ALA A 320 -56.77 63.41 85.78
N GLU A 321 -56.61 62.20 85.21
CA GLU A 321 -56.27 61.83 83.81
C GLU A 321 -54.94 62.19 83.04
N GLU A 322 -54.38 61.12 82.43
CA GLU A 322 -53.93 60.90 81.02
C GLU A 322 -52.67 61.53 80.35
N SER A 323 -51.94 60.65 79.63
CA SER A 323 -51.28 60.80 78.32
C SER A 323 -49.93 61.53 78.12
N ALA A 324 -48.98 60.71 77.62
CA ALA A 324 -48.14 60.90 76.42
C ALA A 324 -46.97 61.93 76.35
N ALA A 325 -45.89 61.41 75.74
CA ALA A 325 -44.90 62.04 74.85
C ALA A 325 -43.62 62.71 75.43
N ALA A 326 -42.46 62.12 75.07
CA ALA A 326 -41.29 62.66 74.33
C ALA A 326 -41.15 64.21 74.16
N PRO A 327 -39.95 64.83 73.98
CA PRO A 327 -38.94 64.40 72.99
C PRO A 327 -37.44 64.79 73.24
N ASP A 328 -36.63 64.49 72.21
CA ASP A 328 -35.41 65.19 71.73
C ASP A 328 -34.09 65.15 72.51
N GLN A 329 -33.09 64.48 71.91
CA GLN A 329 -31.91 65.11 71.27
C GLN A 329 -31.05 64.02 70.57
N GLN A 330 -30.88 64.05 69.24
CA GLN A 330 -29.88 64.82 68.47
C GLN A 330 -28.59 63.98 68.27
N GLU A 331 -28.37 63.35 67.11
CA GLU A 331 -27.69 63.88 65.89
C GLU A 331 -26.30 63.26 65.74
N ALA A 332 -26.07 62.51 64.66
CA ALA A 332 -24.92 62.65 63.75
C ALA A 332 -24.69 61.43 62.83
N ALA A 333 -24.61 61.75 61.54
CA ALA A 333 -23.61 61.27 60.57
C ALA A 333 -23.72 59.87 59.91
N ASP A 334 -24.27 59.88 58.69
CA ASP A 334 -23.69 59.41 57.41
C ASP A 334 -22.13 59.41 57.33
N PRO A 335 -21.43 58.86 56.29
CA PRO A 335 -21.86 58.07 55.11
C PRO A 335 -20.87 56.92 54.70
N SER A 336 -21.10 56.37 53.49
CA SER A 336 -20.17 55.58 52.65
C SER A 336 -20.03 54.09 53.02
N THR A 337 -19.99 53.12 52.11
CA THR A 337 -19.43 53.05 50.74
C THR A 337 -19.98 51.76 50.07
N ALA A 338 -20.20 51.71 48.75
CA ALA A 338 -19.48 50.87 47.75
C ALA A 338 -19.19 49.41 48.20
N GLU A 339 -19.37 48.34 47.43
CA GLU A 339 -19.02 48.11 46.02
C GLU A 339 -19.32 46.63 45.69
N ALA A 340 -19.48 46.33 44.39
CA ALA A 340 -19.18 45.06 43.71
C ALA A 340 -19.97 43.77 44.08
N ALA A 341 -20.07 42.72 43.27
CA ALA A 341 -20.05 42.44 41.83
C ALA A 341 -20.08 40.89 41.74
N GLN A 342 -20.60 40.35 40.62
CA GLN A 342 -20.41 38.96 40.15
C GLN A 342 -21.10 37.84 40.97
N GLY A 343 -21.62 36.77 40.39
CA GLY A 343 -21.64 36.29 39.02
C GLY A 343 -22.54 35.05 38.96
N GLY A 344 -23.05 34.70 37.79
CA GLY A 344 -23.92 33.54 37.61
C GLY A 344 -24.29 33.35 36.16
N ALA A 345 -23.33 32.87 35.38
CA ALA A 345 -23.53 32.35 34.04
C ALA A 345 -23.85 30.85 34.14
N ALA A 346 -24.83 30.37 33.37
CA ALA A 346 -24.74 29.18 32.52
C ALA A 346 -26.14 28.89 31.95
N GLU A 347 -26.35 29.37 30.72
CA GLU A 347 -27.47 29.00 29.86
C GLU A 347 -27.00 27.97 28.83
N GLU A 348 -27.98 27.25 28.31
CA GLU A 348 -27.99 25.94 27.71
C GLU A 348 -27.28 25.77 26.34
N ALA A 349 -27.22 24.49 25.96
CA ALA A 349 -27.46 23.95 24.61
C ALA A 349 -26.23 23.62 23.73
N SER A 350 -25.96 22.31 23.59
CA SER A 350 -26.08 21.58 22.32
C SER A 350 -25.69 20.11 22.47
N PRO A 351 -26.53 19.16 22.01
CA PRO A 351 -26.09 17.85 21.58
C PRO A 351 -26.30 17.69 20.06
N GLU A 352 -25.24 17.33 19.34
CA GLU A 352 -25.38 16.70 18.03
C GLU A 352 -24.62 15.38 18.04
N ALA A 353 -25.35 14.34 17.69
CA ALA A 353 -24.94 12.97 17.57
C ALA A 353 -24.98 12.56 16.09
N GLU A 354 -24.32 11.43 15.82
CA GLU A 354 -24.51 10.53 14.67
C GLU A 354 -23.98 10.97 13.30
N ALA A 355 -23.01 10.19 12.78
CA ALA A 355 -23.33 9.19 11.77
C ALA A 355 -22.14 8.25 11.51
N ALA A 356 -22.38 6.97 11.77
CA ALA A 356 -21.65 5.85 11.19
C ALA A 356 -22.50 5.28 10.04
N ALA A 357 -21.89 4.88 8.93
CA ALA A 357 -22.38 3.81 8.07
C ALA A 357 -21.32 3.46 7.01
N GLY A 358 -20.83 2.22 7.07
CA GLY A 358 -20.38 1.50 5.89
C GLY A 358 -21.50 0.57 5.45
N GLU A 359 -21.57 0.26 4.16
CA GLU A 359 -22.26 -0.92 3.64
C GLU A 359 -21.85 -1.18 2.17
N THR A 360 -21.29 -2.37 1.92
CA THR A 360 -21.69 -3.37 0.90
C THR A 360 -21.82 -2.93 -0.57
N GLY A 361 -21.33 -3.67 -1.56
CA GLY A 361 -21.53 -5.09 -1.79
C GLY A 361 -22.18 -5.24 -3.19
N ALA A 362 -21.60 -6.11 -4.03
CA ALA A 362 -22.03 -6.39 -5.40
C ALA A 362 -23.49 -6.92 -5.48
N PRO A 363 -24.07 -6.99 -6.70
CA PRO A 363 -24.14 -8.31 -7.32
C PRO A 363 -23.97 -8.37 -8.85
N VAL A 364 -23.73 -9.60 -9.29
CA VAL A 364 -23.65 -10.17 -10.64
C VAL A 364 -25.06 -10.44 -11.21
N GLN A 365 -25.25 -10.32 -12.54
CA GLN A 365 -25.99 -11.25 -13.45
C GLN A 365 -26.11 -10.62 -14.86
N ASP A 366 -25.54 -11.19 -15.92
CA ASP A 366 -26.01 -12.30 -16.79
C ASP A 366 -27.09 -11.91 -17.81
N GLY A 367 -26.87 -12.21 -19.10
CA GLY A 367 -27.91 -12.13 -20.14
C GLY A 367 -27.42 -11.97 -21.58
N ALA A 368 -27.22 -13.09 -22.28
CA ALA A 368 -26.97 -13.18 -23.71
C ALA A 368 -28.26 -13.42 -24.55
N ALA A 369 -28.16 -13.17 -25.86
CA ALA A 369 -29.02 -13.61 -26.99
C ALA A 369 -30.40 -12.92 -27.17
N ASP A 370 -31.00 -12.70 -28.35
CA ASP A 370 -30.64 -12.73 -29.78
C ASP A 370 -31.89 -12.26 -30.59
N GLN A 371 -31.69 -11.77 -31.81
CA GLN A 371 -32.57 -11.84 -33.01
C GLN A 371 -33.78 -10.89 -33.32
N THR A 372 -33.56 -10.08 -34.37
CA THR A 372 -34.38 -9.80 -35.61
C THR A 372 -35.78 -9.14 -35.59
N ALA A 373 -35.93 -7.99 -36.29
CA ALA A 373 -36.68 -7.85 -37.56
C ALA A 373 -36.59 -6.42 -38.17
N ALA A 374 -36.67 -6.37 -39.51
CA ALA A 374 -36.39 -5.28 -40.47
C ALA A 374 -37.32 -4.04 -40.47
N ASP A 375 -36.80 -2.86 -40.85
CA ASP A 375 -36.91 -2.15 -42.17
C ASP A 375 -36.51 -0.64 -42.03
N PRO A 376 -36.46 0.21 -43.09
CA PRO A 376 -35.33 0.56 -43.95
C PRO A 376 -34.59 1.91 -43.66
N ALA A 377 -33.46 2.10 -44.36
CA ALA A 377 -32.53 3.22 -44.34
C ALA A 377 -33.13 4.63 -44.61
N PRO A 378 -32.42 5.70 -44.19
CA PRO A 378 -31.62 6.44 -45.19
C PRO A 378 -30.24 6.96 -44.71
N GLU A 379 -29.34 7.08 -45.69
CA GLU A 379 -28.17 7.97 -45.80
C GLU A 379 -27.05 7.90 -44.73
N GLN A 380 -26.03 7.12 -45.11
CA GLN A 380 -24.74 6.93 -44.46
C GLN A 380 -23.90 8.23 -44.49
N ALA A 381 -23.65 8.81 -43.31
CA ALA A 381 -22.37 9.47 -43.04
C ALA A 381 -21.33 8.35 -42.86
N GLY A 382 -20.33 8.31 -43.73
CA GLY A 382 -19.36 7.21 -43.79
C GLY A 382 -18.62 7.01 -42.48
N VAL A 383 -18.97 5.95 -41.75
CA VAL A 383 -18.18 5.43 -40.64
C VAL A 383 -16.93 4.82 -41.27
N ALA A 384 -15.78 5.46 -41.05
CA ALA A 384 -14.50 4.93 -41.50
C ALA A 384 -14.31 3.50 -40.93
N PRO A 385 -13.80 2.54 -41.72
CA PRO A 385 -13.62 1.17 -41.27
C PRO A 385 -12.66 1.12 -40.07
N LYS A 386 -13.08 0.45 -38.99
CA LYS A 386 -12.26 0.20 -37.80
C LYS A 386 -11.10 -0.73 -38.13
N VAL A 387 -9.92 -0.44 -37.58
CA VAL A 387 -8.73 -1.29 -37.72
C VAL A 387 -8.73 -2.35 -36.63
N ASN A 388 -8.85 -3.63 -37.02
CA ASN A 388 -8.89 -4.73 -36.06
C ASN A 388 -7.51 -5.35 -35.78
N ALA A 389 -6.50 -5.05 -36.60
CA ALA A 389 -5.12 -5.50 -36.44
C ALA A 389 -4.18 -4.48 -37.07
N LEU A 390 -3.11 -4.12 -36.36
CA LEU A 390 -1.99 -3.34 -36.88
C LEU A 390 -0.79 -4.28 -37.04
N GLU A 391 -0.14 -4.24 -38.19
CA GLU A 391 1.06 -5.04 -38.43
C GLU A 391 2.25 -4.45 -37.64
N PRO A 392 3.09 -5.28 -37.01
CA PRO A 392 4.33 -4.82 -36.41
C PRO A 392 5.22 -4.14 -37.46
N GLY A 393 5.79 -2.99 -37.11
CA GLY A 393 6.49 -2.13 -38.04
C GLY A 393 6.64 -0.70 -37.54
N GLN A 394 7.26 0.14 -38.36
CA GLN A 394 7.46 1.56 -38.07
C GLN A 394 6.37 2.38 -38.77
N TYR A 395 5.80 3.34 -38.05
CA TYR A 395 4.73 4.22 -38.50
C TYR A 395 5.15 5.67 -38.29
N GLU A 396 4.94 6.54 -39.29
CA GLU A 396 5.40 7.93 -39.26
C GLU A 396 4.23 8.91 -39.42
N ALA A 397 4.24 9.97 -38.60
CA ALA A 397 3.29 11.07 -38.67
C ALA A 397 3.94 12.39 -38.21
N GLU A 398 4.03 13.38 -39.09
CA GLU A 398 4.45 14.78 -38.80
C GLU A 398 5.40 14.96 -37.60
N GLY A 399 6.65 14.50 -37.74
CA GLY A 399 7.70 14.64 -36.71
C GLY A 399 7.63 13.62 -35.57
N MET A 400 6.79 12.59 -35.69
CA MET A 400 6.73 11.46 -34.77
C MET A 400 6.90 10.13 -35.49
N THR A 401 7.58 9.21 -34.81
CA THR A 401 7.81 7.84 -35.23
C THR A 401 7.28 6.91 -34.16
N LEU A 402 6.32 6.05 -34.51
CA LEU A 402 5.78 4.99 -33.66
C LEU A 402 6.25 3.64 -34.20
N THR A 403 7.03 2.92 -33.41
CA THR A 403 7.49 1.57 -33.73
C THR A 403 6.69 0.56 -32.91
N LEU A 404 6.04 -0.40 -33.58
CA LEU A 404 5.31 -1.51 -32.96
C LEU A 404 6.07 -2.81 -33.19
N ALA A 405 6.42 -3.52 -32.13
CA ALA A 405 7.14 -4.80 -32.20
C ALA A 405 6.18 -6.00 -32.11
N ASP A 406 6.56 -7.13 -32.73
CA ASP A 406 5.79 -8.39 -32.73
C ASP A 406 5.42 -8.92 -31.34
N GLY A 407 6.12 -8.46 -30.29
CA GLY A 407 5.89 -8.84 -28.89
C GLY A 407 4.92 -7.94 -28.11
N GLY A 408 4.20 -7.04 -28.77
CA GLY A 408 3.32 -6.08 -28.08
C GLY A 408 4.06 -4.91 -27.45
N ALA A 409 5.35 -4.74 -27.72
CA ALA A 409 6.10 -3.57 -27.26
C ALA A 409 5.96 -2.40 -28.26
N PHE A 410 5.89 -1.17 -27.76
CA PHE A 410 5.92 0.03 -28.60
C PHE A 410 7.04 0.98 -28.16
N GLU A 411 7.51 1.76 -29.12
CA GLU A 411 8.37 2.92 -28.91
C GLU A 411 7.82 4.10 -29.73
N LEU A 412 7.49 5.20 -29.06
CA LEU A 412 7.03 6.44 -29.67
C LEU A 412 8.10 7.50 -29.47
N VAL A 413 8.70 7.95 -30.56
CA VAL A 413 9.71 9.02 -30.59
C VAL A 413 9.07 10.28 -31.16
N SER A 414 9.15 11.37 -30.41
CA SER A 414 8.76 12.71 -30.84
C SER A 414 9.91 13.69 -30.57
N ASP A 415 9.84 14.89 -31.15
CA ASP A 415 10.83 15.96 -30.89
C ASP A 415 10.98 16.31 -29.39
N ALA A 416 9.95 16.04 -28.57
CA ALA A 416 9.89 16.43 -27.17
C ALA A 416 10.19 15.28 -26.18
N GLN A 417 9.88 14.03 -26.54
CA GLN A 417 10.00 12.88 -25.65
C GLN A 417 10.02 11.54 -26.40
N THR A 418 10.62 10.53 -25.75
CA THR A 418 10.57 9.13 -26.14
C THR A 418 9.76 8.35 -25.10
N LEU A 419 8.69 7.68 -25.54
CA LEU A 419 7.86 6.83 -24.69
C LEU A 419 8.00 5.38 -25.13
N ALA A 420 8.24 4.46 -24.20
CA ALA A 420 8.31 3.03 -24.50
C ALA A 420 7.44 2.22 -23.53
N GLY A 421 6.85 1.15 -24.02
CA GLY A 421 5.95 0.32 -23.21
C GLY A 421 5.30 -0.82 -23.95
N GLN A 422 4.12 -1.23 -23.48
CA GLN A 422 3.29 -2.26 -24.07
C GLN A 422 2.09 -1.65 -24.78
N TYR A 423 1.74 -2.16 -25.95
CA TYR A 423 0.55 -1.79 -26.71
C TYR A 423 -0.40 -2.98 -26.83
N SER A 424 -1.69 -2.67 -26.89
CA SER A 424 -2.73 -3.62 -27.25
C SER A 424 -3.74 -2.93 -28.17
N LEU A 425 -4.28 -3.68 -29.13
CA LEU A 425 -5.31 -3.19 -30.05
C LEU A 425 -6.55 -4.08 -29.92
N GLN A 426 -7.67 -3.51 -29.48
CA GLN A 426 -8.93 -4.23 -29.32
C GLN A 426 -10.08 -3.38 -29.84
N ASP A 427 -10.88 -3.93 -30.75
CA ASP A 427 -12.09 -3.29 -31.30
C ASP A 427 -11.88 -1.90 -31.92
N GLY A 428 -10.69 -1.68 -32.50
CA GLY A 428 -10.29 -0.39 -33.07
C GLY A 428 -9.78 0.62 -32.03
N VAL A 429 -9.50 0.20 -30.80
CA VAL A 429 -8.91 1.03 -29.74
C VAL A 429 -7.47 0.56 -29.49
N LEU A 430 -6.51 1.43 -29.79
CA LEU A 430 -5.09 1.26 -29.49
C LEU A 430 -4.83 1.78 -28.07
N ARG A 431 -4.46 0.87 -27.18
CA ARG A 431 -4.09 1.19 -25.80
C ARG A 431 -2.58 1.08 -25.62
N LEU A 432 -1.96 2.17 -25.15
CA LEU A 432 -0.53 2.27 -24.89
C LEU A 432 -0.29 2.40 -23.37
N GLU A 433 0.43 1.45 -22.80
CA GLU A 433 0.82 1.41 -21.40
C GLU A 433 2.33 1.61 -21.31
N ALA A 434 2.81 2.79 -20.91
CA ALA A 434 4.26 3.00 -20.84
C ALA A 434 4.85 2.28 -19.62
N ALA A 435 6.02 1.69 -19.84
CA ALA A 435 6.81 1.09 -18.77
C ALA A 435 7.78 2.11 -18.16
N GLU A 436 8.38 2.98 -18.99
CA GLU A 436 9.38 3.97 -18.56
C GLU A 436 9.39 5.19 -19.50
N GLY A 437 9.56 6.42 -18.96
CA GLY A 437 10.13 7.54 -19.74
C GLY A 437 9.29 8.79 -20.08
N GLY A 438 8.28 9.22 -19.31
CA GLY A 438 7.59 10.50 -19.60
C GLY A 438 7.07 11.25 -18.37
N ASP A 439 7.72 12.34 -18.00
CA ASP A 439 7.42 13.13 -16.78
C ASP A 439 6.08 13.91 -16.81
N ASN A 440 5.31 13.85 -17.90
CA ASN A 440 4.12 14.72 -18.04
C ASN A 440 2.95 14.15 -18.86
N THR A 441 2.96 12.88 -19.26
CA THR A 441 1.84 12.29 -20.02
C THR A 441 1.10 11.29 -19.14
N ALA A 442 -0.19 11.53 -18.86
CA ALA A 442 -1.03 10.61 -18.12
C ALA A 442 -1.26 9.34 -18.97
N LEU A 443 -0.63 8.24 -18.58
CA LEU A 443 -0.86 6.90 -19.14
C LEU A 443 -1.81 6.12 -18.23
N PRO A 444 -2.61 5.19 -18.76
CA PRO A 444 -2.60 4.67 -20.14
C PRO A 444 -3.22 5.63 -21.16
N LEU A 445 -2.73 5.60 -22.41
CA LEU A 445 -3.34 6.29 -23.54
C LEU A 445 -4.27 5.33 -24.27
N GLU A 446 -5.52 5.73 -24.50
CA GLU A 446 -6.51 4.96 -25.24
C GLU A 446 -6.97 5.76 -26.46
N CYS A 447 -6.69 5.23 -27.64
CA CYS A 447 -6.84 5.91 -28.92
C CYS A 447 -7.73 5.10 -29.85
N GLU A 448 -8.91 5.60 -30.24
CA GLU A 448 -9.65 4.97 -31.33
C GLU A 448 -8.93 5.24 -32.65
N VAL A 449 -8.69 4.19 -33.43
CA VAL A 449 -7.96 4.24 -34.69
C VAL A 449 -8.86 3.83 -35.86
N ALA A 450 -8.81 4.62 -36.92
CA ALA A 450 -9.48 4.33 -38.19
C ALA A 450 -8.45 3.91 -39.25
N ALA A 451 -8.87 3.13 -40.24
CA ALA A 451 -7.95 2.68 -41.29
C ALA A 451 -7.48 3.87 -42.13
N GLY A 452 -6.16 4.04 -42.22
CA GLY A 452 -5.52 5.08 -43.02
C GLY A 452 -5.15 4.56 -44.41
N ALA A 453 -4.56 5.45 -45.21
CA ALA A 453 -3.99 5.06 -46.50
C ALA A 453 -2.72 4.20 -46.32
N GLU A 454 -2.41 3.37 -47.32
CA GLU A 454 -1.12 2.66 -47.45
C GLU A 454 -0.74 1.76 -46.25
N GLY A 455 -1.72 1.10 -45.63
CA GLY A 455 -1.47 0.21 -44.47
C GLY A 455 -1.26 0.96 -43.14
N GLY A 456 -1.46 2.28 -43.15
CA GLY A 456 -1.43 3.12 -41.97
C GLY A 456 -2.75 3.19 -41.20
N PHE A 457 -2.80 4.08 -40.22
CA PHE A 457 -3.99 4.37 -39.42
C PHE A 457 -4.11 5.86 -39.10
N GLU A 458 -5.32 6.32 -38.84
CA GLU A 458 -5.63 7.70 -38.47
C GLU A 458 -6.25 7.74 -37.08
N VAL A 459 -5.87 8.75 -36.29
CA VAL A 459 -6.47 9.01 -34.99
C VAL A 459 -7.35 10.25 -35.11
N PRO A 460 -8.69 10.12 -34.97
CA PRO A 460 -9.61 11.25 -34.91
C PRO A 460 -9.19 12.36 -33.93
N ALA A 461 -9.46 13.62 -34.28
CA ALA A 461 -9.04 14.79 -33.50
C ALA A 461 -9.86 15.02 -32.21
N ASP A 462 -10.97 14.33 -32.05
CA ASP A 462 -11.95 14.50 -30.96
C ASP A 462 -11.67 13.64 -29.72
N GLN A 463 -10.47 13.06 -29.61
CA GLN A 463 -10.11 12.14 -28.53
C GLN A 463 -9.23 12.80 -27.46
N ALA A 464 -9.87 13.27 -26.38
CA ALA A 464 -9.18 13.86 -25.24
C ALA A 464 -8.23 12.88 -24.51
N ALA A 465 -8.56 11.58 -24.50
CA ALA A 465 -7.74 10.52 -23.89
C ALA A 465 -6.47 10.19 -24.70
N CYS A 466 -6.40 10.64 -25.95
CA CYS A 466 -5.28 10.40 -26.87
C CYS A 466 -4.71 11.72 -27.42
N ALA A 467 -4.65 12.77 -26.60
CA ALA A 467 -4.24 14.11 -27.03
C ALA A 467 -2.88 14.16 -27.76
N LEU A 468 -1.99 13.20 -27.50
CA LEU A 468 -0.68 13.11 -28.15
C LEU A 468 -0.77 12.69 -29.62
N LEU A 469 -1.68 11.76 -29.97
CA LEU A 469 -1.83 11.22 -31.33
C LEU A 469 -3.07 11.77 -32.05
N ALA A 470 -4.01 12.38 -31.34
CA ALA A 470 -5.26 12.90 -31.88
C ALA A 470 -5.05 13.87 -33.05
N GLY A 471 -5.79 13.66 -34.13
CA GLY A 471 -5.76 14.46 -35.35
C GLY A 471 -4.60 14.15 -36.29
N ARG A 472 -3.89 13.04 -36.09
CA ARG A 472 -2.73 12.66 -36.91
C ARG A 472 -3.00 11.39 -37.72
N SER A 473 -2.42 11.35 -38.92
CA SER A 473 -2.40 10.20 -39.81
C SER A 473 -1.01 9.56 -39.80
N PHE A 474 -0.94 8.30 -39.41
CA PHE A 474 0.28 7.50 -39.38
C PHE A 474 0.37 6.63 -40.62
N SER A 475 1.40 6.81 -41.45
CA SER A 475 1.69 5.93 -42.60
C SER A 475 2.71 4.87 -42.21
N ALA A 476 2.51 3.62 -42.65
CA ALA A 476 3.50 2.57 -42.48
C ALA A 476 4.78 2.92 -43.27
N ALA A 477 5.92 2.96 -42.61
CA ALA A 477 7.20 3.10 -43.28
C ALA A 477 7.44 1.85 -44.13
N GLN A 478 7.64 2.04 -45.43
CA GLN A 478 8.01 0.94 -46.33
C GLN A 478 9.41 0.44 -45.91
N ASN A 479 9.46 -0.67 -45.19
CA ASN A 479 10.69 -1.38 -44.85
C ASN A 479 11.43 -1.91 -46.09
#